data_AF-A0A9N9W983-F1
#
_entry.id   AF-A0A9N9W983-F1
#
_cell.length_a   1.000
_cell.length_b   1.000
_cell.length_c   1.000
_cell.angle_alpha   90.00
_cell.angle_beta   90.00
_cell.angle_gamma   90.00
#
_symmetry.space_group_name_H-M   'P 1'
#
loop_
_entity.id
_entity.type
_entity.pdbx_description
1 polymer ?
#
loop_
_entity_poly.entity_id
_entity_poly.type
_entity_poly.pdbx_seq_one_letter_code
_entity_poly.pdbx_strand_id
1 'polypeptide(L)'
;MVMSKLKGLFQVGHPNPTVKFRVVNLALTTSENIVQETLEAPLEHVTEDHILGGVIWPTTHEVAAHWLNRRQNYTVLRICHMLTNNCEEEIRSQPNGWVPTDLPIFSSDGSFHMQLRWSLPQASGYVWQHLVQTVRVGGEFYSTSVTPGEFTVNNYIGMDEENVAYYFTRTVTGSPWLSQVHRAGPTAACISCIITMPDGGPCTWATATLSHGGRYMSITCLSPNEPTATFLVDPLVSTRILIQPLNC
;
A
#
# COMPACT_ATOMS: atom_id res chain seq x y z
N MET A 1 -0.41 -10.55 16.23
CA MET A 1 -0.55 -11.47 15.09
C MET A 1 0.61 -12.45 15.12
N VAL A 2 0.36 -13.76 15.25
CA VAL A 2 1.42 -14.77 15.21
C VAL A 2 1.37 -15.42 13.83
N MET A 3 2.29 -15.04 12.95
CA MET A 3 2.53 -15.82 11.72
C MET A 3 3.45 -16.98 12.09
N SER A 4 2.95 -18.21 12.06
CA SER A 4 3.79 -19.39 12.22
C SER A 4 4.74 -19.50 11.03
N LYS A 5 6.06 -19.61 11.28
CA LYS A 5 7.06 -19.85 10.23
C LYS A 5 6.71 -21.12 9.46
N LEU A 6 6.47 -20.97 8.16
CA LEU A 6 6.36 -22.07 7.22
C LEU A 6 7.73 -22.74 7.08
N LYS A 7 7.89 -23.95 7.64
CA LYS A 7 9.07 -24.79 7.39
C LYS A 7 8.85 -25.54 6.08
N GLY A 8 9.61 -25.17 5.05
CA GLY A 8 9.62 -25.88 3.76
C GLY A 8 10.39 -25.09 2.70
N LEU A 9 11.13 -25.80 1.84
CA LEU A 9 11.68 -25.21 0.63
C LEU A 9 10.62 -25.33 -0.47
N PHE A 10 10.02 -24.21 -0.87
CA PHE A 10 8.96 -24.20 -1.89
C PHE A 10 9.59 -24.06 -3.27
N GLN A 11 9.42 -25.08 -4.11
CA GLN A 11 9.89 -25.09 -5.49
C GLN A 11 8.74 -24.78 -6.45
N VAL A 12 9.09 -24.31 -7.65
CA VAL A 12 8.11 -24.07 -8.72
C VAL A 12 7.31 -25.37 -8.97
N GLY A 13 5.99 -25.23 -9.07
CA GLY A 13 5.08 -26.35 -9.33
C GLY A 13 4.77 -27.27 -8.15
N HIS A 14 5.40 -27.09 -6.98
CA HIS A 14 5.11 -27.91 -5.78
C HIS A 14 3.89 -27.41 -5.01
N PRO A 15 3.26 -28.23 -4.16
CA PRO A 15 2.15 -27.78 -3.33
C PRO A 15 2.53 -26.59 -2.46
N ASN A 16 1.70 -25.55 -2.46
CA ASN A 16 1.84 -24.44 -1.55
C ASN A 16 1.42 -24.85 -0.13
N PRO A 17 1.91 -24.13 0.89
CA PRO A 17 1.46 -24.38 2.25
C PRO A 17 -0.01 -23.96 2.42
N THR A 18 -0.77 -24.78 3.13
CA THR A 18 -2.13 -24.43 3.54
C THR A 18 -2.10 -23.39 4.66
N VAL A 19 -2.89 -22.34 4.52
CA VAL A 19 -3.01 -21.25 5.50
C VAL A 19 -4.40 -21.22 6.11
N LYS A 20 -4.50 -20.82 7.38
CA LYS A 20 -5.76 -20.49 8.04
C LYS A 20 -5.61 -19.15 8.74
N PHE A 21 -6.58 -18.26 8.54
CA PHE A 21 -6.59 -16.96 9.21
C PHE A 21 -7.52 -16.99 10.40
N ARG A 22 -7.00 -16.63 11.58
CA ARG A 22 -7.77 -16.63 12.83
C ARG A 22 -7.61 -15.31 13.58
N VAL A 23 -8.70 -14.85 14.17
CA VAL A 23 -8.77 -13.64 14.99
C VAL A 23 -9.16 -14.04 16.41
N VAL A 24 -8.56 -13.36 17.39
CA VAL A 24 -8.77 -13.62 18.81
C VAL A 24 -9.11 -12.31 19.49
N ASN A 25 -10.18 -12.29 20.28
CA ASN A 25 -10.51 -11.15 21.14
C ASN A 25 -9.69 -11.25 22.43
N LEU A 26 -8.71 -10.34 22.58
CA LEU A 26 -7.80 -10.33 23.73
C LEU A 26 -8.52 -10.05 25.05
N ALA A 27 -9.65 -9.34 25.05
CA ALA A 27 -10.41 -9.03 26.27
C ALA A 27 -11.18 -10.25 26.81
N LEU A 28 -11.51 -11.21 25.95
CA LEU A 28 -12.22 -12.44 26.32
C LEU A 28 -11.26 -13.63 26.50
N THR A 29 -9.97 -13.45 26.19
CA THR A 29 -8.96 -14.50 26.28
C THR A 29 -8.50 -14.67 27.73
N THR A 30 -8.49 -15.91 28.22
CA THR A 30 -7.84 -16.29 29.48
C THR A 30 -6.70 -17.27 29.22
N SER A 31 -5.88 -17.57 30.24
CA SER A 31 -4.82 -18.57 30.13
C SER A 31 -5.32 -19.98 29.81
N GLU A 32 -6.59 -20.26 30.10
CA GLU A 32 -7.21 -21.57 29.94
C GLU A 32 -8.18 -21.65 28.74
N ASN A 33 -8.63 -20.51 28.22
CA ASN A 33 -9.60 -20.46 27.13
C ASN A 33 -9.26 -19.36 26.11
N ILE A 34 -9.00 -19.78 24.88
CA ILE A 34 -8.77 -18.92 23.72
C ILE A 34 -9.94 -19.09 22.76
N VAL A 35 -10.84 -18.10 22.73
CA VAL A 35 -11.91 -18.04 21.73
C VAL A 35 -11.32 -17.43 20.46
N GLN A 36 -11.25 -18.24 19.40
CA GLN A 36 -10.74 -17.85 18.09
C GLN A 36 -11.83 -17.96 17.03
N GLU A 37 -11.95 -16.94 16.21
CA GLU A 37 -12.79 -16.94 15.02
C GLU A 37 -11.92 -17.20 13.80
N THR A 38 -12.36 -18.10 12.92
CA THR A 38 -11.63 -18.38 11.67
C THR A 38 -12.31 -17.63 10.53
N LEU A 39 -11.55 -16.78 9.84
CA LEU A 39 -11.99 -16.14 8.62
C LEU A 39 -11.55 -16.99 7.44
N GLU A 40 -12.53 -17.67 6.84
CA GLU A 40 -12.30 -18.58 5.72
C GLU A 40 -11.93 -17.82 4.44
N ALA A 41 -11.13 -18.47 3.60
CA ALA A 41 -10.83 -17.97 2.27
C ALA A 41 -12.08 -18.07 1.37
N PRO A 42 -12.31 -17.10 0.45
CA PRO A 42 -13.40 -17.16 -0.52
C PRO A 42 -13.07 -18.14 -1.65
N LEU A 43 -13.27 -19.44 -1.40
CA LEU A 43 -12.84 -20.53 -2.29
C LEU A 43 -13.51 -20.49 -3.67
N GLU A 44 -14.69 -19.89 -3.77
CA GLU A 44 -15.41 -19.60 -5.02
C GLU A 44 -14.58 -18.73 -5.99
N HIS A 45 -13.62 -17.98 -5.46
CA HIS A 45 -12.79 -17.03 -6.19
C HIS A 45 -11.33 -17.46 -6.28
N VAL A 46 -10.74 -17.86 -5.15
CA VAL A 46 -9.29 -18.12 -5.06
C VAL A 46 -8.90 -19.59 -5.09
N THR A 47 -9.88 -20.50 -5.13
CA THR A 47 -9.71 -21.97 -5.12
C THR A 47 -9.05 -22.51 -3.84
N GLU A 48 -8.91 -23.83 -3.73
CA GLU A 48 -8.28 -24.47 -2.57
C GLU A 48 -6.79 -24.12 -2.44
N ASP A 49 -6.10 -23.93 -3.57
CA ASP A 49 -4.70 -23.55 -3.61
C ASP A 49 -4.58 -22.02 -3.67
N HIS A 50 -4.89 -21.40 -2.52
CA HIS A 50 -4.91 -19.95 -2.34
C HIS A 50 -3.75 -19.48 -1.46
N ILE A 51 -3.50 -18.17 -1.52
CA ILE A 51 -2.44 -17.49 -0.77
C ILE A 51 -3.10 -16.37 0.04
N LEU A 52 -2.75 -16.30 1.34
CA LEU A 52 -3.04 -15.13 2.16
C LEU A 52 -1.91 -14.11 1.95
N GLY A 53 -2.15 -13.10 1.12
CA GLY A 53 -1.17 -12.06 0.80
C GLY A 53 -0.92 -11.08 1.94
N GLY A 54 -1.90 -10.91 2.82
CA GLY A 54 -1.74 -10.13 4.04
C GLY A 54 -3.06 -9.80 4.72
N VAL A 55 -2.95 -9.15 5.87
CA VAL A 55 -4.08 -8.78 6.73
C VAL A 55 -3.89 -7.36 7.21
N ILE A 56 -4.96 -6.58 7.19
CA ILE A 56 -5.01 -5.20 7.70
C ILE A 56 -6.27 -5.01 8.54
N TRP A 57 -6.22 -4.06 9.46
CA TRP A 57 -7.38 -3.60 10.22
C TRP A 57 -7.83 -2.25 9.67
N PRO A 58 -8.91 -2.20 8.86
CA PRO A 58 -9.48 -0.92 8.41
C PRO A 58 -9.93 -0.05 9.58
N THR A 59 -10.55 -0.66 10.59
CA THR A 59 -11.02 0.00 11.81
C THR A 59 -10.78 -0.91 13.02
N THR A 60 -11.18 -0.47 14.22
CA THR A 60 -11.11 -1.29 15.43
C THR A 60 -12.05 -2.50 15.42
N HIS A 61 -13.09 -2.48 14.57
CA HIS A 61 -14.10 -3.55 14.48
C HIS A 61 -14.10 -4.27 13.13
N GLU A 62 -13.28 -3.85 12.18
CA GLU A 62 -13.16 -4.50 10.87
C GLU A 62 -11.78 -5.10 10.69
N VAL A 63 -11.74 -6.27 10.05
CA VAL A 63 -10.49 -6.91 9.61
C VAL A 63 -10.59 -7.24 8.12
N ALA A 64 -9.52 -6.96 7.39
CA ALA A 64 -9.42 -7.20 5.96
C ALA A 64 -8.35 -8.26 5.68
N ALA A 65 -8.71 -9.30 4.95
CA ALA A 65 -7.79 -10.33 4.46
C ALA A 65 -7.68 -10.24 2.93
N HIS A 66 -6.44 -10.14 2.43
CA HIS A 66 -6.16 -10.12 1.00
C HIS A 66 -5.82 -11.54 0.54
N TRP A 67 -6.77 -12.19 -0.12
CA TRP A 67 -6.66 -13.53 -0.66
C TRP A 67 -6.29 -13.49 -2.14
N LEU A 68 -5.43 -14.40 -2.58
CA LEU A 68 -5.01 -14.53 -3.95
C LEU A 68 -5.16 -15.99 -4.40
N ASN A 69 -5.50 -16.20 -5.66
CA ASN A 69 -5.32 -17.53 -6.25
C ASN A 69 -3.83 -17.82 -6.45
N ARG A 70 -3.45 -19.10 -6.58
CA ARG A 70 -2.05 -19.50 -6.82
C ARG A 70 -1.39 -18.83 -8.03
N ARG A 71 -2.15 -18.51 -9.08
CA ARG A 71 -1.64 -17.81 -10.27
C ARG A 71 -1.41 -16.31 -10.05
N GLN A 72 -1.92 -15.77 -8.93
CA GLN A 72 -1.83 -14.35 -8.54
C GLN A 72 -2.42 -13.39 -9.57
N ASN A 73 -3.34 -13.88 -10.41
CA ASN A 73 -4.05 -13.09 -11.41
C ASN A 73 -5.51 -12.80 -11.02
N TYR A 74 -5.91 -13.28 -9.85
CA TYR A 74 -7.20 -13.02 -9.23
C TYR A 74 -7.00 -12.80 -7.72
N THR A 75 -7.60 -11.74 -7.18
CA THR A 75 -7.53 -11.45 -5.75
C THR A 75 -8.89 -11.03 -5.19
N VAL A 76 -9.08 -11.30 -3.90
CA VAL A 76 -10.24 -10.88 -3.12
C VAL A 76 -9.75 -10.20 -1.86
N LEU A 77 -10.08 -8.92 -1.70
CA LEU A 77 -9.96 -8.23 -0.42
C LEU A 77 -11.28 -8.41 0.33
N ARG A 78 -11.28 -9.34 1.30
CA ARG A 78 -12.45 -9.66 2.11
C ARG A 78 -12.38 -8.87 3.42
N ILE A 79 -13.30 -7.93 3.60
CA ILE A 79 -13.39 -7.04 4.77
C ILE A 79 -14.56 -7.50 5.63
N CYS A 80 -14.31 -7.92 6.86
CA CYS A 80 -15.34 -8.45 7.76
C CYS A 80 -15.44 -7.62 9.03
N HIS A 81 -16.67 -7.32 9.44
CA HIS A 81 -16.97 -6.66 10.70
C HIS A 81 -17.10 -7.70 11.82
N MET A 82 -16.20 -7.65 12.80
CA MET A 82 -15.99 -8.68 13.84
C MET A 82 -17.14 -8.82 14.84
N LEU A 83 -18.06 -7.86 14.92
CA LEU A 83 -19.21 -7.95 15.84
C LEU A 83 -20.49 -8.45 15.17
N THR A 84 -20.61 -8.27 13.85
CA THR A 84 -21.83 -8.61 13.10
C THR A 84 -21.60 -9.78 12.16
N ASN A 85 -20.34 -10.16 11.93
CA ASN A 85 -19.90 -11.19 10.98
C ASN A 85 -20.33 -10.91 9.53
N ASN A 86 -20.65 -9.65 9.22
CA ASN A 86 -20.91 -9.20 7.86
C ASN A 86 -19.57 -8.97 7.14
N CYS A 87 -19.45 -9.48 5.92
CA CYS A 87 -18.27 -9.29 5.09
C CYS A 87 -18.63 -8.63 3.76
N GLU A 88 -17.76 -7.73 3.29
CA GLU A 88 -17.75 -7.14 1.97
C GLU A 88 -16.53 -7.65 1.20
N GLU A 89 -16.65 -7.82 -0.10
CA GLU A 89 -15.57 -8.36 -0.94
C GLU A 89 -15.29 -7.47 -2.13
N GLU A 90 -14.04 -7.03 -2.23
CA GLU A 90 -13.54 -6.40 -3.44
C GLU A 90 -12.76 -7.41 -4.27
N ILE A 91 -13.24 -7.65 -5.49
CA ILE A 91 -12.69 -8.63 -6.41
C ILE A 91 -11.85 -7.92 -7.48
N ARG A 92 -10.66 -8.45 -7.76
CA ARG A 92 -9.78 -7.95 -8.82
C ARG A 92 -9.28 -9.09 -9.70
N SER A 93 -9.21 -8.85 -11.00
CA SER A 93 -8.67 -9.81 -11.96
C SER A 93 -7.75 -9.14 -12.99
N GLN A 94 -6.72 -9.86 -13.43
CA GLN A 94 -5.76 -9.46 -14.45
C GLN A 94 -5.48 -10.64 -15.38
N PRO A 95 -6.33 -10.89 -16.39
CA PRO A 95 -6.26 -12.13 -17.18
C PRO A 95 -4.92 -12.31 -17.91
N ASN A 96 -4.28 -11.21 -18.31
CA ASN A 96 -3.03 -11.18 -19.07
C ASN A 96 -1.80 -10.83 -18.21
N GLY A 97 -1.90 -10.96 -16.88
CA GLY A 97 -0.81 -10.59 -15.98
C GLY A 97 -1.05 -11.07 -14.55
N TRP A 98 -0.56 -10.30 -13.59
CA TRP A 98 -0.81 -10.50 -12.16
C TRP A 98 -1.42 -9.25 -11.54
N VAL A 99 -2.14 -9.43 -10.45
CA VAL A 99 -2.66 -8.33 -9.64
C VAL A 99 -1.55 -7.85 -8.70
N PRO A 100 -1.27 -6.53 -8.61
CA PRO A 100 -0.35 -6.00 -7.60
C PRO A 100 -0.79 -6.41 -6.19
N THR A 101 0.15 -6.97 -5.41
CA THR A 101 -0.15 -7.61 -4.12
C THR A 101 -0.05 -6.68 -2.92
N ASP A 102 0.32 -5.42 -3.13
CA ASP A 102 0.44 -4.42 -2.08
C ASP A 102 -0.87 -4.29 -1.31
N LEU A 103 -0.79 -4.23 0.01
CA LEU A 103 -1.99 -4.08 0.83
C LEU A 103 -2.50 -2.64 0.76
N PRO A 104 -3.82 -2.43 0.78
CA PRO A 104 -4.40 -1.08 0.77
C PRO A 104 -4.14 -0.36 2.09
N ILE A 105 -4.05 0.97 2.05
CA ILE A 105 -4.09 1.81 3.25
C ILE A 105 -5.49 2.42 3.33
N PHE A 106 -6.19 2.14 4.41
CA PHE A 106 -7.54 2.64 4.66
C PHE A 106 -7.51 4.07 5.20
N SER A 107 -8.60 4.81 4.95
CA SER A 107 -8.92 6.02 5.68
C SER A 107 -9.15 5.71 7.16
N SER A 108 -9.05 6.73 8.01
CA SER A 108 -9.22 6.64 9.45
C SER A 108 -10.56 6.03 9.89
N ASP A 109 -11.61 6.24 9.10
CA ASP A 109 -12.96 5.70 9.31
C ASP A 109 -13.24 4.42 8.52
N GLY A 110 -12.30 3.95 7.69
CA GLY A 110 -12.43 2.78 6.83
C GLY A 110 -13.37 2.97 5.63
N SER A 111 -13.90 4.17 5.38
CA SER A 111 -14.87 4.44 4.29
C SER A 111 -14.26 4.34 2.88
N PHE A 112 -12.96 4.57 2.75
CA PHE A 112 -12.23 4.34 1.52
C PHE A 112 -10.84 3.77 1.79
N HIS A 113 -10.19 3.29 0.74
CA HIS A 113 -8.79 2.90 0.82
C HIS A 113 -8.04 3.27 -0.45
N MET A 114 -6.72 3.34 -0.32
CA MET A 114 -5.79 3.72 -1.36
C MET A 114 -4.85 2.55 -1.63
N GLN A 115 -4.68 2.20 -2.91
CA GLN A 115 -3.84 1.07 -3.31
C GLN A 115 -3.23 1.30 -4.69
N LEU A 116 -2.06 0.71 -4.93
CA LEU A 116 -1.46 0.68 -6.25
C LEU A 116 -2.17 -0.34 -7.15
N ARG A 117 -2.56 0.08 -8.36
CA ARG A 117 -3.24 -0.75 -9.35
C ARG A 117 -2.70 -0.48 -10.75
N TRP A 118 -2.82 -1.47 -11.62
CA TRP A 118 -2.68 -1.23 -13.06
C TRP A 118 -3.77 -0.26 -13.50
N SER A 119 -3.37 0.77 -14.24
CA SER A 119 -4.26 1.76 -14.82
C SER A 119 -5.10 1.16 -15.94
N LEU A 120 -6.17 1.86 -16.33
CA LEU A 120 -6.68 1.70 -17.68
C LEU A 120 -5.63 2.21 -18.70
N PRO A 121 -5.66 1.73 -19.96
CA PRO A 121 -4.80 2.28 -21.00
C PRO A 121 -4.89 3.81 -21.05
N GLN A 122 -3.74 4.47 -20.99
CA GLN A 122 -3.64 5.94 -21.11
C GLN A 122 -3.76 6.36 -22.58
N ALA A 123 -3.66 7.65 -22.88
CA ALA A 123 -3.80 8.17 -24.25
C ALA A 123 -2.81 7.54 -25.26
N SER A 124 -1.60 7.19 -24.82
CA SER A 124 -0.63 6.41 -25.61
C SER A 124 -0.98 4.94 -25.84
N GLY A 125 -1.99 4.41 -25.16
CA GLY A 125 -2.35 2.99 -25.15
C GLY A 125 -1.58 2.14 -24.13
N TYR A 126 -0.61 2.71 -23.42
CA TYR A 126 0.15 2.00 -22.39
C TYR A 126 -0.58 1.97 -21.04
N VAL A 127 -0.31 0.93 -20.26
CA VAL A 127 -0.79 0.73 -18.89
C VAL A 127 0.35 1.01 -17.92
N TRP A 128 0.04 1.71 -16.83
CA TRP A 128 0.99 2.12 -15.81
C TRP A 128 0.49 1.70 -14.44
N GLN A 129 1.37 1.66 -13.44
CA GLN A 129 0.95 1.48 -12.05
C GLN A 129 0.53 2.84 -11.48
N HIS A 130 -0.74 3.00 -11.13
CA HIS A 130 -1.28 4.23 -10.54
C HIS A 130 -1.72 4.01 -9.10
N LEU A 131 -1.79 5.11 -8.37
CA LEU A 131 -2.52 5.16 -7.12
C LEU A 131 -4.03 5.28 -7.42
N VAL A 132 -4.81 4.40 -6.81
CA VAL A 132 -6.27 4.33 -6.97
C VAL A 132 -6.93 4.43 -5.61
N GLN A 133 -7.94 5.30 -5.53
CA GLN A 133 -8.86 5.38 -4.41
C GLN A 133 -10.05 4.48 -4.67
N THR A 134 -10.42 3.65 -3.71
CA THR A 134 -11.64 2.84 -3.74
C THR A 134 -12.53 3.23 -2.57
N VAL A 135 -13.73 3.73 -2.87
CA VAL A 135 -14.76 4.10 -1.88
C VAL A 135 -15.71 2.92 -1.67
N ARG A 136 -16.12 2.71 -0.41
CA ARG A 136 -17.08 1.68 0.01
C ARG A 136 -18.46 2.30 0.23
N VAL A 137 -19.46 1.89 -0.55
CA VAL A 137 -20.83 2.40 -0.42
C VAL A 137 -21.81 1.24 -0.49
N GLY A 138 -22.47 0.94 0.64
CA GLY A 138 -23.53 -0.08 0.70
C GLY A 138 -23.08 -1.48 0.29
N GLY A 139 -21.85 -1.88 0.62
CA GLY A 139 -21.27 -3.17 0.21
C GLY A 139 -20.65 -3.19 -1.19
N GLU A 140 -20.74 -2.09 -1.94
CA GLU A 140 -20.13 -1.95 -3.26
C GLU A 140 -18.84 -1.10 -3.22
N PHE A 141 -17.96 -1.34 -4.19
CA PHE A 141 -16.64 -0.72 -4.29
C PHE A 141 -16.52 0.12 -5.56
N TYR A 142 -16.17 1.39 -5.40
CA TYR A 142 -16.05 2.34 -6.51
C TYR A 142 -14.62 2.88 -6.59
N SER A 143 -13.89 2.51 -7.64
CA SER A 143 -12.47 2.85 -7.81
C SER A 143 -12.24 4.00 -8.79
N THR A 144 -11.39 4.96 -8.43
CA THR A 144 -10.94 6.07 -9.28
C THR A 144 -9.44 6.30 -9.16
N SER A 145 -8.76 6.52 -10.29
CA SER A 145 -7.32 6.83 -10.29
C SER A 145 -7.08 8.25 -9.78
N VAL A 146 -6.19 8.37 -8.79
CA VAL A 146 -5.77 9.66 -8.20
C VAL A 146 -4.54 10.23 -8.92
N THR A 147 -3.81 9.38 -9.65
CA THR A 147 -2.59 9.75 -10.36
C THR A 147 -2.64 9.38 -11.85
N PRO A 148 -3.61 9.90 -12.63
CA PRO A 148 -3.63 9.66 -14.07
C PRO A 148 -2.39 10.28 -14.73
N GLY A 149 -1.86 9.64 -15.78
CA GLY A 149 -0.69 10.11 -16.50
C GLY A 149 0.22 8.98 -17.00
N GLU A 150 1.28 9.36 -17.70
CA GLU A 150 2.24 8.42 -18.30
C GLU A 150 3.50 8.31 -17.43
N PHE A 151 3.29 7.76 -16.23
CA PHE A 151 4.33 7.47 -15.24
C PHE A 151 3.90 6.33 -14.31
N THR A 152 4.86 5.68 -13.68
CA THR A 152 4.62 4.61 -12.71
C THR A 152 4.72 5.18 -11.31
N VAL A 153 3.68 5.01 -10.50
CA VAL A 153 3.75 5.19 -9.05
C VAL A 153 4.47 3.98 -8.45
N ASN A 154 5.66 4.22 -7.89
CA ASN A 154 6.52 3.16 -7.36
C ASN A 154 6.09 2.71 -5.96
N ASN A 155 5.70 3.66 -5.11
CA ASN A 155 5.29 3.37 -3.74
C ASN A 155 4.21 4.35 -3.28
N TYR A 156 3.21 3.86 -2.57
CA TYR A 156 2.28 4.70 -1.83
C TYR A 156 2.80 4.89 -0.41
N ILE A 157 3.02 6.15 -0.02
CA ILE A 157 3.67 6.48 1.26
C ILE A 157 2.61 6.62 2.37
N GLY A 158 1.46 7.23 2.04
CA GLY A 158 0.38 7.47 2.98
C GLY A 158 -0.41 8.73 2.65
N MET A 159 -1.22 9.20 3.59
CA MET A 159 -2.09 10.35 3.40
C MET A 159 -2.23 11.23 4.63
N ASP A 160 -2.59 12.47 4.37
CA ASP A 160 -3.15 13.42 5.32
C ASP A 160 -4.61 13.66 4.89
N GLU A 161 -5.54 13.06 5.64
CA GLU A 161 -6.98 13.12 5.35
C GLU A 161 -7.57 14.50 5.59
N GLU A 162 -7.03 15.27 6.54
CA GLU A 162 -7.51 16.61 6.88
C GLU A 162 -7.28 17.57 5.70
N ASN A 163 -6.11 17.45 5.05
CA ASN A 163 -5.72 18.30 3.92
C ASN A 163 -6.00 17.66 2.54
N VAL A 164 -6.61 16.47 2.51
CA VAL A 164 -6.89 15.70 1.28
C VAL A 164 -5.61 15.53 0.44
N ALA A 165 -4.53 15.09 1.09
CA ALA A 165 -3.20 15.00 0.50
C ALA A 165 -2.71 13.54 0.48
N TYR A 166 -2.39 13.04 -0.70
CA TYR A 166 -1.92 11.66 -0.91
C TYR A 166 -0.47 11.66 -1.36
N TYR A 167 0.41 11.05 -0.57
CA TYR A 167 1.85 11.05 -0.79
C TYR A 167 2.32 9.76 -1.43
N PHE A 168 3.09 9.87 -2.51
CA PHE A 168 3.60 8.72 -3.26
C PHE A 168 4.94 9.03 -3.92
N THR A 169 5.69 7.99 -4.28
CA THR A 169 6.83 8.13 -5.19
C THR A 169 6.42 7.75 -6.61
N ARG A 170 6.95 8.46 -7.60
CA ARG A 170 6.75 8.13 -9.01
C ARG A 170 8.00 8.27 -9.85
N THR A 171 8.00 7.59 -10.98
CA THR A 171 9.00 7.78 -12.04
C THR A 171 8.84 9.14 -12.71
N VAL A 172 9.95 9.67 -13.23
CA VAL A 172 9.94 10.87 -14.07
C VAL A 172 9.67 10.47 -15.51
N THR A 173 8.71 11.12 -16.18
CA THR A 173 8.40 10.88 -17.59
C THR A 173 9.65 11.07 -18.45
N GLY A 174 9.97 10.08 -19.28
CA GLY A 174 11.18 10.05 -20.12
C GLY A 174 12.46 9.63 -19.39
N SER A 175 12.47 9.57 -18.05
CA SER A 175 13.62 9.20 -17.23
C SER A 175 13.21 8.21 -16.12
N PRO A 176 12.85 6.95 -16.47
CA PRO A 176 12.26 5.99 -15.53
C PRO A 176 13.21 5.53 -14.41
N TRP A 177 14.52 5.79 -14.55
CA TRP A 177 15.52 5.56 -13.50
C TRP A 177 15.55 6.66 -12.43
N LEU A 178 14.74 7.72 -12.56
CA LEU A 178 14.59 8.77 -11.55
C LEU A 178 13.29 8.57 -10.77
N SER A 179 13.36 8.73 -9.44
CA SER A 179 12.21 8.64 -8.53
C SER A 179 12.03 9.96 -7.78
N GLN A 180 10.80 10.46 -7.75
CA GLN A 180 10.44 11.68 -7.05
C GLN A 180 9.30 11.45 -6.08
N VAL A 181 9.31 12.15 -4.94
CA VAL A 181 8.19 12.21 -4.00
C VAL A 181 7.22 13.28 -4.44
N HIS A 182 5.95 12.89 -4.61
CA HIS A 182 4.86 13.75 -5.04
C HIS A 182 3.70 13.70 -4.05
N ARG A 183 2.89 14.76 -4.08
CA ARG A 183 1.57 14.82 -3.47
C ARG A 183 0.52 14.95 -4.57
N ALA A 184 -0.58 14.20 -4.44
CA ALA A 184 -1.83 14.44 -5.16
C ALA A 184 -2.90 15.02 -4.20
N GLY A 185 -3.95 15.61 -4.78
CA GLY A 185 -5.00 16.33 -4.05
C GLY A 185 -5.10 17.79 -4.49
N PRO A 186 -5.82 18.66 -3.74
CA PRO A 186 -6.01 20.07 -4.09
C PRO A 186 -4.71 20.86 -4.21
N THR A 187 -3.66 20.45 -3.50
CA THR A 187 -2.34 21.10 -3.48
C THR A 187 -1.28 20.24 -4.16
N ALA A 188 -1.62 19.51 -5.22
CA ALA A 188 -0.71 18.60 -5.91
C ALA A 188 0.64 19.26 -6.26
N ALA A 189 1.75 18.60 -5.91
CA ALA A 189 3.09 19.16 -6.06
C ALA A 189 4.17 18.08 -6.04
N CYS A 190 5.33 18.39 -6.64
CA CYS A 190 6.54 17.61 -6.45
C CYS A 190 7.28 18.08 -5.19
N ILE A 191 7.38 17.22 -4.18
CA ILE A 191 8.01 17.56 -2.90
C ILE A 191 9.53 17.44 -3.01
N SER A 192 10.04 16.38 -3.65
CA SER A 192 11.49 16.16 -3.72
C SER A 192 12.19 16.97 -4.82
N CYS A 193 11.46 17.58 -5.76
CA CYS A 193 12.07 18.31 -6.90
C CYS A 193 12.88 19.54 -6.46
N ILE A 194 12.57 20.10 -5.29
CA ILE A 194 13.29 21.26 -4.75
C ILE A 194 14.46 20.86 -3.85
N ILE A 195 14.69 19.56 -3.64
CA ILE A 195 15.77 19.06 -2.78
C ILE A 195 17.07 19.10 -3.56
N THR A 196 18.04 19.83 -2.99
CA THR A 196 19.43 19.81 -3.41
C THR A 196 20.21 19.05 -2.35
N MET A 197 21.09 18.16 -2.79
CA MET A 197 21.96 17.39 -1.90
C MET A 197 23.01 18.33 -1.24
N PRO A 198 23.63 17.92 -0.12
CA PRO A 198 24.54 18.78 0.64
C PRO A 198 25.69 19.40 -0.17
N ASP A 199 26.26 18.66 -1.12
CA ASP A 199 27.38 19.12 -1.97
C ASP A 199 26.88 19.76 -3.29
N GLY A 200 25.57 20.03 -3.40
CA GLY A 200 24.96 20.81 -4.49
C GLY A 200 24.42 19.98 -5.65
N GLY A 201 24.56 18.67 -5.64
CA GLY A 201 24.08 17.76 -6.68
C GLY A 201 22.58 17.47 -6.60
N PRO A 202 22.05 16.82 -7.65
CA PRO A 202 20.62 16.58 -7.78
C PRO A 202 20.15 15.40 -6.93
N CYS A 203 18.92 15.51 -6.44
CA CYS A 203 18.20 14.38 -5.87
C CYS A 203 17.63 13.49 -7.00
N THR A 204 18.29 12.37 -7.30
CA THR A 204 17.93 11.53 -8.46
C THR A 204 16.95 10.40 -8.12
N TRP A 205 17.05 9.86 -6.91
CA TRP A 205 16.15 8.81 -6.44
C TRP A 205 15.71 9.11 -5.02
N ALA A 206 14.45 9.51 -4.86
CA ALA A 206 13.85 9.80 -3.57
C ALA A 206 12.95 8.64 -3.10
N THR A 207 13.05 8.31 -1.82
CA THR A 207 12.07 7.52 -1.06
C THR A 207 11.66 8.31 0.18
N ALA A 208 10.54 7.95 0.79
CA ALA A 208 10.06 8.67 1.96
C ALA A 208 9.27 7.79 2.92
N THR A 209 9.23 8.23 4.18
CA THR A 209 8.35 7.71 5.23
C THR A 209 7.56 8.86 5.83
N LEU A 210 6.30 8.59 6.18
CA LEU A 210 5.36 9.60 6.65
C LEU A 210 5.13 9.44 8.16
N SER A 211 5.04 10.56 8.88
CA SER A 211 4.63 10.56 10.28
C SER A 211 3.17 10.15 10.42
N HIS A 212 2.77 9.74 11.62
CA HIS A 212 1.37 9.52 11.92
C HIS A 212 0.52 10.75 11.55
N GLY A 213 -0.60 10.54 10.85
CA GLY A 213 -1.50 11.59 10.39
C GLY A 213 -0.96 12.48 9.25
N GLY A 214 0.22 12.20 8.69
CA GLY A 214 0.67 12.86 7.47
C GLY A 214 1.32 14.25 7.62
N ARG A 215 1.54 14.71 8.86
CA ARG A 215 2.05 16.06 9.15
C ARG A 215 3.50 16.32 8.74
N TYR A 216 4.39 15.34 8.93
CA TYR A 216 5.81 15.44 8.58
C TYR A 216 6.24 14.21 7.80
N MET A 217 7.25 14.34 6.96
CA MET A 217 7.86 13.21 6.28
C MET A 217 9.37 13.26 6.33
N SER A 218 10.00 12.09 6.39
CA SER A 218 11.42 11.96 6.10
C SER A 218 11.59 11.55 4.65
N ILE A 219 12.41 12.28 3.90
CA ILE A 219 12.76 11.97 2.52
C ILE A 219 14.23 11.56 2.50
N THR A 220 14.50 10.34 2.08
CA THR A 220 15.86 9.85 1.84
C THR A 220 16.15 9.96 0.36
N CYS A 221 17.21 10.68 0.01
CA CYS A 221 17.59 10.91 -1.36
C CYS A 221 18.96 10.34 -1.69
N LEU A 222 19.04 9.69 -2.86
CA LEU A 222 20.28 9.21 -3.47
C LEU A 222 20.68 10.11 -4.63
N SER A 223 22.00 10.30 -4.76
CA SER A 223 22.66 11.00 -5.85
C SER A 223 23.77 10.11 -6.41
N PRO A 224 24.07 10.18 -7.72
CA PRO A 224 25.19 9.44 -8.30
C PRO A 224 26.56 9.93 -7.80
N ASN A 225 26.64 11.21 -7.41
CA ASN A 225 27.90 11.89 -7.10
C ASN A 225 28.08 12.20 -5.61
N GLU A 226 27.07 11.90 -4.77
CA GLU A 226 27.07 12.24 -3.36
C GLU A 226 26.49 11.12 -2.50
N PRO A 227 26.93 11.00 -1.23
CA PRO A 227 26.32 10.10 -0.27
C PRO A 227 24.83 10.37 -0.09
N THR A 228 24.08 9.32 0.25
CA THR A 228 22.67 9.42 0.60
C THR A 228 22.45 10.41 1.75
N ALA A 229 21.43 11.25 1.62
CA ALA A 229 21.03 12.22 2.65
C ALA A 229 19.55 12.07 3.00
N THR A 230 19.19 12.34 4.26
CA THR A 230 17.80 12.32 4.73
C THR A 230 17.37 13.71 5.19
N PHE A 231 16.18 14.12 4.77
CA PHE A 231 15.59 15.43 5.03
C PHE A 231 14.28 15.25 5.78
N LEU A 232 14.05 16.03 6.83
CA LEU A 232 12.73 16.18 7.43
C LEU A 232 12.00 17.32 6.73
N VAL A 233 10.81 17.04 6.22
CA VAL A 233 10.03 17.98 5.41
C VAL A 233 8.61 18.06 5.97
N ASP A 234 8.08 19.29 6.07
CA ASP A 234 6.64 19.50 6.12
C ASP A 234 6.13 19.47 4.67
N PRO A 235 5.41 18.42 4.26
CA PRO A 235 5.02 18.28 2.86
C PRO A 235 4.00 19.34 2.43
N LEU A 236 3.24 19.96 3.35
CA LEU A 236 2.21 20.97 3.05
C LEU A 236 2.82 22.31 2.64
N VAL A 237 3.79 22.78 3.40
CA VAL A 237 4.44 24.10 3.18
C VAL A 237 5.85 24.01 2.60
N SER A 238 6.37 22.79 2.36
CA SER A 238 7.69 22.52 1.80
C SER A 238 8.87 23.10 2.59
N THR A 239 8.70 23.32 3.90
CA THR A 239 9.82 23.69 4.80
C THR A 239 10.66 22.45 5.12
N ARG A 240 11.99 22.62 5.12
CA ARG A 240 12.94 21.49 5.23
C ARG A 240 14.00 21.71 6.29
N ILE A 241 14.34 20.63 7.00
CA ILE A 241 15.48 20.53 7.92
C ILE A 241 16.33 19.35 7.46
N LEU A 242 17.61 19.59 7.17
CA LEU A 242 18.56 18.51 6.87
C LEU A 242 18.85 17.74 8.16
N ILE A 243 18.63 16.42 8.15
CA ILE A 243 19.07 15.55 9.25
C ILE A 243 20.48 15.09 8.88
N GLN A 244 21.48 15.70 9.50
CA GLN A 244 22.84 15.17 9.40
C GLN A 244 22.92 13.85 10.17
N PRO A 245 23.61 12.83 9.64
CA PRO A 245 23.91 11.65 10.43
C PRO A 245 24.67 12.09 11.68
N LEU A 246 24.25 11.58 12.85
CA LEU A 246 25.05 11.69 14.06
C LEU A 246 26.42 11.09 13.73
N ASN A 247 27.48 11.90 13.81
CA ASN A 247 28.83 11.37 13.83
C ASN A 247 28.91 10.47 15.07
N CYS A 248 28.84 9.15 14.86
CA CYS A 248 29.20 8.16 15.86
C CYS A 248 30.71 8.15 16.06
#